data_AF-A0A1W1BAT9-F1
#
_entry.id   AF-A0A1W1BAT9-F1
#
_cell.length_a   1.000
_cell.length_b   1.000
_cell.length_c   1.000
_cell.angle_alpha   90.00
_cell.angle_beta   90.00
_cell.angle_gamma   90.00
#
_symmetry.space_group_name_H-M   'P 1'
#
loop_
_entity.id
_entity.type
_entity.pdbx_description
1 polymer ?
#
loop_
_entity_poly.entity_id
_entity_poly.type
_entity_poly.pdbx_seq_one_letter_code
_entity_poly.pdbx_strand_id
1 'polypeptide(L)' 'MNSIKHIQNALKELDDEVQTILLNWDIPLNEKDNLMLPILQQKRVLSQTLEDLTYLKDNPPSPNQPCGISKHRED' A
#
# COMPACT_ATOMS: atom_id res chain seq x y z
N MET A 1 13.47 -4.06 7.40
CA MET A 1 13.37 -3.75 5.96
C MET A 1 12.97 -2.30 5.80
N ASN A 2 13.75 -1.49 5.08
CA ASN A 2 13.43 -0.08 4.86
C ASN A 2 12.09 0.11 4.12
N SER A 3 11.74 -0.83 3.23
CA SER A 3 10.47 -0.80 2.49
C SER A 3 9.23 -0.74 3.38
N ILE A 4 9.20 -1.50 4.48
CA ILE A 4 8.09 -1.47 5.45
C ILE A 4 7.92 -0.07 6.06
N LYS A 5 9.03 0.57 6.45
CA LYS A 5 9.01 1.92 7.01
C LYS A 5 8.51 2.95 5.99
N HIS A 6 8.95 2.85 4.73
CA HIS A 6 8.48 3.74 3.66
C HIS A 6 6.97 3.59 3.42
N ILE A 7 6.45 2.37 3.41
CA ILE A 7 5.01 2.12 3.23
C ILE A 7 4.21 2.64 4.42
N GLN A 8 4.69 2.45 5.66
CA GLN A 8 4.03 2.99 6.86
C GLN A 8 3.97 4.52 6.84
N ASN A 9 5.05 5.18 6.41
CA ASN A 9 5.06 6.63 6.25
C ASN A 9 4.08 7.08 5.15
N ALA A 10 4.09 6.43 3.99
CA ALA A 10 3.19 6.74 2.89
C ALA A 10 1.72 6.55 3.30
N LEU A 11 1.38 5.48 4.04
CA LEU A 11 0.03 5.28 4.58
C LEU A 11 -0.41 6.42 5.49
N LYS A 12 0.50 6.92 6.34
CA LYS A 12 0.24 8.07 7.20
C LYS A 12 0.01 9.34 6.39
N GLU A 13 0.85 9.60 5.38
CA GLU A 13 0.70 10.77 4.50
C GLU A 13 -0.65 10.77 3.77
N LEU A 14 -1.09 9.60 3.28
CA LEU A 14 -2.42 9.46 2.67
C LEU A 14 -3.56 9.72 3.68
N ASP A 15 -3.40 9.30 4.93
CA ASP A 15 -4.38 9.57 6.00
C ASP A 15 -4.46 11.06 6.35
N ASP A 16 -3.32 11.73 6.43
CA ASP A 16 -3.24 13.18 6.66
C ASP A 16 -3.89 13.96 5.50
N GLU A 17 -3.75 13.48 4.26
CA GLU A 17 -4.40 14.06 3.08
C GLU A 17 -5.93 13.88 3.11
N VAL A 18 -6.43 12.68 3.43
CA VAL A 18 -7.88 12.45 3.61
C VAL A 18 -8.43 13.36 4.71
N GLN A 19 -7.73 13.48 5.83
CA GLN A 19 -8.15 14.35 6.92
C GLN A 19 -8.21 15.82 6.49
N THR A 20 -7.25 16.26 5.68
CA THR A 20 -7.22 17.62 5.12
C THR A 20 -8.43 17.89 4.23
N ILE A 21 -8.82 16.94 3.37
CA ILE A 21 -10.01 17.05 2.51
C ILE A 21 -11.29 17.07 3.35
N LEU A 22 -11.39 16.21 4.36
CA LEU A 22 -12.56 16.13 5.23
C LEU A 22 -12.78 17.43 6.01
N LEU A 23 -11.71 18.01 6.55
CA LEU A 23 -11.75 19.24 7.34
C LEU A 23 -11.86 20.53 6.51
N ASN A 24 -11.70 20.44 5.19
CA ASN A 24 -11.88 21.59 4.31
C ASN A 24 -13.37 21.94 4.17
N TRP A 25 -13.79 23.07 4.72
CA TRP A 25 -15.18 23.54 4.69
C TRP A 25 -15.60 24.15 3.34
N ASP A 26 -14.64 24.50 2.48
CA ASP A 26 -14.89 25.12 1.19
C ASP A 26 -15.29 24.11 0.09
N ILE A 27 -15.07 22.81 0.34
CA ILE A 27 -15.37 21.74 -0.62
C ILE A 27 -16.76 21.15 -0.36
N PRO A 28 -17.65 21.10 -1.37
CA PRO A 28 -18.92 20.39 -1.29
C PRO A 28 -18.74 18.89 -0.97
N LEU A 29 -19.65 18.31 -0.18
CA LEU A 29 -19.58 16.91 0.25
C LEU A 29 -19.42 15.91 -0.90
N ASN A 30 -20.13 16.13 -2.02
CA ASN A 30 -20.04 15.28 -3.21
C ASN A 30 -18.69 15.38 -3.91
N GLU A 31 -18.01 16.53 -3.86
CA GLU A 31 -16.67 16.69 -4.43
C GLU A 31 -15.61 16.06 -3.53
N LYS A 32 -15.80 16.08 -2.20
CA LYS A 32 -14.91 15.40 -1.25
C LYS A 32 -14.80 13.91 -1.55
N ASP A 33 -15.93 13.23 -1.82
CA ASP A 33 -15.91 11.80 -2.13
C ASP A 33 -15.08 11.48 -3.37
N ASN A 34 -15.20 12.31 -4.42
CA ASN A 34 -14.43 12.16 -5.65
C ASN A 34 -12.92 12.37 -5.43
N LEU A 35 -12.56 13.32 -4.56
CA LEU A 35 -11.16 13.58 -4.20
C LEU A 35 -10.57 12.48 -3.31
N MET A 36 -11.35 11.94 -2.37
CA MET A 36 -10.91 10.89 -1.46
C MET A 36 -10.81 9.51 -2.14
N LEU A 37 -11.66 9.21 -3.12
CA LEU A 37 -11.70 7.91 -3.78
C LEU A 37 -10.32 7.40 -4.26
N PRO A 38 -9.53 8.15 -5.06
CA PRO A 38 -8.22 7.68 -5.50
C PRO A 38 -7.24 7.49 -4.33
N ILE A 39 -7.31 8.33 -3.30
CA ILE A 39 -6.45 8.23 -2.11
C ILE A 39 -6.75 6.95 -1.32
N LEU A 40 -8.03 6.64 -1.12
CA LEU A 40 -8.47 5.42 -0.44
C LEU A 40 -8.09 4.16 -1.23
N GLN A 41 -8.15 4.20 -2.57
CA GLN A 41 -7.69 3.09 -3.41
C GLN A 41 -6.18 2.86 -3.26
N GLN A 42 -5.37 3.92 -3.26
CA GLN A 42 -3.92 3.83 -3.01
C GLN A 42 -3.63 3.27 -1.62
N LYS A 43 -4.35 3.76 -0.60
CA LYS A 43 -4.23 3.28 0.78
C LYS A 43 -4.48 1.77 0.85
N ARG A 44 -5.52 1.27 0.18
CA ARG A 44 -5.84 -0.17 0.15
C ARG A 44 -4.67 -1.00 -0.41
N VAL A 45 -4.07 -0.58 -1.52
CA VAL A 45 -2.95 -1.28 -2.15
C VAL A 45 -1.73 -1.29 -1.22
N LEU A 46 -1.40 -0.16 -0.62
CA LEU A 46 -0.27 -0.04 0.30
C LEU A 46 -0.49 -0.85 1.60
N SER A 47 -1.70 -0.88 2.14
CA SER A 47 -2.05 -1.70 3.30
C SER A 47 -1.88 -3.19 3.01
N GLN A 48 -2.34 -3.67 1.85
CA GLN A 48 -2.12 -5.06 1.44
C GLN A 48 -0.63 -5.35 1.27
N THR A 49 0.11 -4.45 0.62
CA THR A 49 1.55 -4.63 0.40
C THR A 49 2.31 -4.68 1.73
N LEU A 50 1.91 -3.87 2.71
CA LEU A 50 2.48 -3.90 4.05
C LEU A 50 2.22 -5.25 4.74
N GLU A 51 1.00 -5.78 4.62
CA GLU A 51 0.65 -7.10 5.14
C GLU A 51 1.50 -8.19 4.49
N ASP A 52 1.60 -8.20 3.16
CA ASP A 52 2.38 -9.18 2.40
C ASP A 52 3.88 -9.12 2.78
N LEU A 53 4.45 -7.92 2.91
CA LEU A 53 5.85 -7.75 3.33
C LEU A 53 6.08 -8.15 4.79
N THR A 54 5.11 -7.92 5.66
CA THR A 54 5.17 -8.35 7.06
C THR A 54 5.12 -9.88 7.12
N TYR A 55 4.23 -10.50 6.34
CA TYR A 55 4.16 -11.95 6.21
C TYR A 55 5.49 -12.53 5.72
N LEU A 56 6.09 -11.98 4.66
CA LEU A 56 7.37 -12.47 4.13
C LEU A 56 8.55 -12.27 5.08
N LYS A 57 8.52 -11.20 5.88
CA LYS A 57 9.52 -10.95 6.92
C LYS A 57 9.44 -12.03 8.01
N ASP A 58 8.23 -12.39 8.43
CA ASP A 58 8.00 -13.34 9.51
C ASP A 58 8.03 -14.81 9.01
N ASN A 59 7.80 -15.02 7.71
CA ASN A 59 7.83 -16.30 7.02
C ASN A 59 8.82 -16.22 5.83
N PRO A 60 10.13 -16.07 6.09
CA PRO A 60 11.10 -15.95 5.03
C PRO A 60 11.09 -17.21 4.16
N PRO A 61 11.13 -17.09 2.83
CA PRO A 61 11.25 -18.25 1.95
C PRO A 61 12.54 -19.01 2.27
N SER A 62 12.52 -20.33 2.07
CA SER A 62 13.72 -21.12 2.31
C SER A 62 14.84 -20.68 1.36
N PRO A 63 16.09 -20.64 1.85
CA PRO A 63 17.24 -20.29 1.01
C PRO A 63 17.29 -21.17 -0.24
N ASN A 64 17.59 -20.57 -1.40
CA ASN A 64 17.72 -21.25 -2.69
C ASN A 64 16.45 -21.91 -3.25
N GLN A 65 15.25 -21.47 -2.87
CA GLN A 65 14.06 -21.80 -3.68
C GLN A 65 14.21 -21.22 -5.09
N PRO A 66 14.14 -22.04 -6.15
CA PRO A 66 14.05 -21.51 -7.50
C PRO A 66 12.79 -20.66 -7.61
N CYS A 67 12.92 -19.43 -8.12
CA CYS A 67 11.76 -18.63 -8.53
C CYS A 67 10.90 -19.51 -9.45
N GLY A 68 9.61 -19.69 -9.17
CA GLY A 68 8.77 -20.65 -9.91
C GLY A 68 8.82 -20.50 -11.43
N ILE A 69 9.10 -19.28 -11.92
CA ILE A 69 9.32 -18.96 -13.34
C ILE A 69 10.58 -19.59 -13.93
N SER A 70 11.64 -19.81 -13.14
CA SER A 70 12.86 -20.47 -13.62
C SER A 70 12.63 -21.93 -14.04
N LYS A 71 11.57 -22.57 -13.56
CA LYS A 71 11.17 -23.92 -13.98
C LYS A 71 10.66 -24.00 -15.42
N HIS A 72 10.27 -22.87 -16.01
CA HIS A 72 9.70 -22.78 -17.36
C HIS A 72 10.61 -21.97 -18.30
N ARG A 73 11.90 -21.80 -17.95
CA ARG A 73 12.83 -21.01 -18.76
C ARG A 73 13.46 -21.80 -19.91
N GLU A 74 13.36 -23.13 -19.85
CA GLU A 74 13.87 -24.07 -20.87
C GLU A 74 12.75 -24.84 -21.60
N ASP A 75 11.47 -24.54 -21.30
CA ASP A 75 10.29 -24.98 -22.06
C ASP A 75 9.86 -23.89 -23.06
#